data_AF-D2TPU2-F1
#
_entry.id   AF-D2TPU2-F1
#
_cell.length_a   1.000
_cell.length_b   1.000
_cell.length_c   1.000
_cell.angle_alpha   90.00
_cell.angle_beta   90.00
_cell.angle_gamma   90.00
#
_symmetry.space_group_name_H-M   'P 1'
#
loop_
_entity.id
_entity.type
_entity.pdbx_description
1 polymer ?
#
loop_
_entity_poly.entity_id
_entity_poly.type
_entity_poly.pdbx_seq_one_letter_code
_entity_poly.pdbx_strand_id
1 'polypeptide(L)'
;MSVTPDMPACRLFDDLFSRWLAQFEQWKSAPLPPDELHRQAFDYSCQAVAEYSRRLSRELGAPFRAHIDAAVYALVALIDETVLYGDWPALTFWQACPLEFHLWQTHCAGDRFPVCVQTLLDERNPASRDLAALYLRCLTLGFGARRSDFNPLAHKETCRMLWHFAFQQDAEPGDIVTRLDASSLGSPLLLPPRRRLPDNSRLHLIAVVVLLALLLLSQRLWLSIEDAIGVDTLPVFPVSTFCGGEKS
;
A
#
# COMPACT_ATOMS: atom_id res chain seq x y z
N MET A 1 23.29 -5.49 26.77
CA MET A 1 21.86 -5.14 26.61
C MET A 1 21.77 -3.66 26.30
N SER A 2 21.58 -3.27 25.03
CA SER A 2 21.27 -1.87 24.72
C SER A 2 19.87 -1.59 25.26
N VAL A 3 19.78 -0.77 26.31
CA VAL A 3 18.51 -0.26 26.81
C VAL A 3 17.86 0.48 25.64
N THR A 4 16.78 -0.06 25.09
CA THR A 4 15.97 0.66 24.11
C THR A 4 15.51 1.95 24.78
N PRO A 5 15.67 3.12 24.13
CA PRO A 5 15.20 4.37 24.70
C PRO A 5 13.71 4.24 25.02
N ASP A 6 13.27 4.69 26.19
CA ASP A 6 11.85 4.78 26.48
C ASP A 6 11.23 5.80 25.52
N MET A 7 10.31 5.33 24.69
CA MET A 7 9.68 6.05 23.58
C MET A 7 8.16 6.03 23.80
N PRO A 8 7.65 6.84 24.73
CA PRO A 8 6.26 6.81 25.14
C PRO A 8 5.29 7.13 23.99
N ALA A 9 5.62 8.07 23.10
CA ALA A 9 4.78 8.39 21.94
C ALA A 9 4.63 7.17 21.03
N CYS A 10 5.72 6.51 20.68
CA CYS A 10 5.67 5.30 19.85
C CYS A 10 4.89 4.16 20.51
N ARG A 11 5.20 3.82 21.76
CA ARG A 11 4.57 2.71 22.47
C ARG A 11 3.06 2.91 22.61
N LEU A 12 2.63 4.13 22.96
CA LEU A 12 1.22 4.47 23.08
C LEU A 12 0.52 4.47 21.72
N PHE A 13 1.20 4.95 20.68
CA PHE A 13 0.71 4.95 19.31
C PHE A 13 0.48 3.52 18.79
N ASP A 14 1.43 2.61 19.00
CA ASP A 14 1.35 1.23 18.51
C ASP A 14 0.12 0.50 19.09
N ASP A 15 -0.12 0.63 20.40
CA ASP A 15 -1.33 0.11 21.09
C ASP A 15 -2.62 0.74 20.52
N LEU A 16 -2.67 2.07 20.42
CA LEU A 16 -3.88 2.76 20.01
C LEU A 16 -4.22 2.57 18.52
N PHE A 17 -3.23 2.72 17.65
CA PHE A 17 -3.43 2.61 16.21
C PHE A 17 -3.76 1.17 15.80
N SER A 18 -3.14 0.16 16.43
CA SER A 18 -3.47 -1.25 16.15
C SER A 18 -4.91 -1.60 16.53
N ARG A 19 -5.36 -1.20 17.73
CA ARG A 19 -6.76 -1.35 18.15
C ARG A 19 -7.71 -0.56 17.26
N TRP A 20 -7.32 0.65 16.87
CA TRP A 20 -8.13 1.48 15.99
C TRP A 20 -8.30 0.83 14.61
N LEU A 21 -7.19 0.41 14.00
CA LEU A 21 -7.18 -0.20 12.68
C LEU A 21 -7.97 -1.51 12.67
N ALA A 22 -7.82 -2.36 13.69
CA ALA A 22 -8.56 -3.62 13.80
C ALA A 22 -10.08 -3.38 13.82
N GLN A 23 -10.56 -2.34 14.51
CA GLN A 23 -11.96 -1.96 14.51
C GLN A 23 -12.39 -1.37 13.16
N PHE A 24 -11.55 -0.53 12.55
CA PHE A 24 -11.85 0.08 11.25
C PHE A 24 -12.03 -0.98 10.15
N GLU A 25 -11.18 -2.01 10.12
CA GLU A 25 -11.32 -3.12 9.17
C GLU A 25 -12.64 -3.88 9.34
N GLN A 26 -13.18 -3.99 10.56
CA GLN A 26 -14.49 -4.62 10.79
C GLN A 26 -15.63 -3.81 10.16
N TRP A 27 -15.58 -2.48 10.25
CA TRP A 27 -16.62 -1.62 9.66
C TRP A 27 -16.68 -1.69 8.14
N LYS A 28 -15.57 -2.00 7.45
CA LYS A 28 -15.58 -2.17 5.99
C LYS A 28 -16.52 -3.29 5.52
N SER A 29 -16.75 -4.29 6.37
CA SER A 29 -17.61 -5.44 6.08
C SER A 29 -18.92 -5.44 6.89
N ALA A 30 -19.18 -4.40 7.68
CA ALA A 30 -20.34 -4.37 8.55
C ALA A 30 -21.63 -4.04 7.75
N PRO A 31 -22.76 -4.73 8.02
CA PRO A 31 -24.03 -4.52 7.32
C PRO A 31 -24.80 -3.32 7.92
N LEU A 32 -24.15 -2.17 8.02
CA LEU A 32 -24.72 -0.93 8.55
C LEU A 32 -24.86 0.11 7.44
N PRO A 33 -25.83 1.04 7.55
CA PRO A 33 -25.95 2.11 6.57
C PRO A 33 -24.74 3.08 6.67
N PRO A 34 -24.34 3.73 5.56
CA PRO A 34 -23.13 4.56 5.52
C PRO A 34 -23.08 5.71 6.54
N ASP A 35 -24.19 6.36 6.84
CA ASP A 35 -24.27 7.45 7.82
C ASP A 35 -23.95 6.97 9.24
N GLU A 36 -24.49 5.81 9.64
CA GLU A 36 -24.22 5.19 10.94
C GLU A 36 -22.78 4.66 11.02
N LEU A 37 -22.26 4.07 9.94
CA LEU A 37 -20.86 3.66 9.84
C LEU A 37 -19.91 4.83 10.04
N HIS A 38 -20.17 5.94 9.33
CA HIS A 38 -19.39 7.16 9.48
C HIS A 38 -19.43 7.67 10.92
N ARG A 39 -20.63 7.79 11.51
CA ARG A 39 -20.79 8.28 12.89
C ARG A 39 -19.99 7.44 13.89
N GLN A 40 -20.13 6.12 13.84
CA GLN A 40 -19.40 5.23 14.75
C GLN A 40 -17.87 5.30 14.53
N ALA A 41 -17.42 5.27 13.27
CA ALA A 41 -16.00 5.35 12.95
C ALA A 41 -15.39 6.68 13.38
N PHE A 42 -16.11 7.77 13.16
CA PHE A 42 -15.69 9.13 13.51
C PHE A 42 -15.61 9.30 15.03
N ASP A 43 -16.67 8.96 15.75
CA ASP A 43 -16.72 9.04 17.22
C ASP A 43 -15.60 8.23 17.86
N TYR A 44 -15.38 7.00 17.38
CA TYR A 44 -14.31 6.13 17.87
C TYR A 44 -12.91 6.68 17.57
N SER A 45 -12.72 7.31 16.41
CA SER A 45 -11.45 7.94 16.07
C SER A 45 -11.16 9.16 16.94
N CYS A 46 -12.17 10.00 17.20
CA CYS A 46 -12.07 11.11 18.16
C CYS A 46 -11.72 10.61 19.57
N GLN A 47 -12.32 9.50 20.01
CA GLN A 47 -11.99 8.88 21.30
C GLN A 47 -10.54 8.38 21.34
N ALA A 48 -10.07 7.71 20.28
CA ALA A 48 -8.69 7.23 20.17
C ALA A 48 -7.67 8.37 20.21
N VAL A 49 -7.93 9.46 19.48
CA VAL A 49 -7.08 10.66 19.46
C VAL A 49 -7.05 11.35 20.84
N ALA A 50 -8.21 11.49 21.48
CA ALA A 50 -8.30 12.07 22.82
C ALA A 50 -7.61 11.19 23.88
N GLU A 51 -7.72 9.86 23.77
CA GLU A 51 -7.00 8.91 24.62
C GLU A 51 -5.49 9.06 24.44
N TYR A 52 -5.01 9.11 23.19
CA TYR A 52 -3.59 9.28 22.87
C TYR A 52 -3.03 10.55 23.49
N SER A 53 -3.69 11.69 23.24
CA SER A 53 -3.29 13.00 23.78
C SER A 53 -3.22 12.99 25.30
N ARG A 54 -4.24 12.43 25.97
CA ARG A 54 -4.30 12.36 27.44
C ARG A 54 -3.21 11.46 28.02
N ARG A 55 -2.98 10.27 27.45
CA ARG A 55 -1.96 9.33 27.93
C ARG A 55 -0.56 9.92 27.72
N LEU A 56 -0.29 10.47 26.55
CA LEU A 56 1.01 11.06 26.25
C LEU A 56 1.29 12.29 27.12
N SER A 57 0.27 13.14 27.37
CA SER A 57 0.38 14.28 28.28
C SER A 57 0.70 13.86 29.73
N ARG A 58 0.20 12.71 30.18
CA ARG A 58 0.50 12.18 31.52
C ARG A 58 1.93 11.65 31.64
N GLU A 59 2.49 11.10 30.56
CA GLU A 59 3.85 10.55 30.56
C GLU A 59 4.92 11.61 30.34
N LEU A 60 4.69 12.57 29.44
CA LEU A 60 5.67 13.62 29.12
C LEU A 60 5.51 14.90 29.95
N GLY A 61 4.27 15.29 30.29
CA GLY A 61 3.99 16.52 31.02
C GLY A 61 4.03 17.80 30.17
N ALA A 62 3.76 18.94 30.82
CA ALA A 62 3.60 20.25 30.17
C ALA A 62 4.80 20.77 29.35
N PRO A 63 6.08 20.54 29.74
CA PRO A 63 7.24 21.04 28.97
C PRO A 63 7.31 20.51 27.52
N PHE A 64 6.71 19.34 27.26
CA PHE A 64 6.71 18.69 25.94
C PHE A 64 5.42 18.93 25.16
N ARG A 65 4.70 20.02 25.45
CA ARG A 65 3.41 20.33 24.79
C ARG A 65 3.50 20.31 23.27
N ALA A 66 4.55 20.92 22.70
CA ALA A 66 4.77 20.93 21.26
C ALA A 66 4.96 19.51 20.69
N HIS A 67 5.72 18.64 21.37
CA HIS A 67 5.90 17.25 20.98
C HIS A 67 4.59 16.45 21.07
N ILE A 68 3.79 16.69 22.10
CA ILE A 68 2.47 16.06 22.27
C ILE A 68 1.54 16.48 21.11
N ASP A 69 1.45 17.78 20.82
CA ASP A 69 0.59 18.29 19.75
C ASP A 69 1.05 17.76 18.37
N ALA A 70 2.37 17.70 18.12
CA ALA A 70 2.92 17.12 16.90
C ALA A 70 2.66 15.61 16.77
N ALA A 71 2.75 14.86 17.87
CA ALA A 71 2.44 13.44 17.88
C ALA A 71 0.95 13.18 17.62
N VAL A 72 0.07 13.97 18.23
CA VAL A 72 -1.39 13.90 18.01
C VAL A 72 -1.72 14.23 16.56
N TYR A 73 -1.08 15.26 15.99
CA TYR A 73 -1.23 15.61 14.58
C TYR A 73 -0.82 14.47 13.65
N ALA A 74 0.31 13.79 13.94
CA ALA A 74 0.76 12.64 13.16
C ALA A 74 -0.24 11.48 13.17
N LEU A 75 -0.82 11.17 14.34
CA LEU A 75 -1.86 10.15 14.46
C LEU A 75 -3.09 10.50 13.62
N VAL A 76 -3.58 11.76 13.72
CA VAL A 76 -4.74 12.22 12.95
C VAL A 76 -4.45 12.15 11.45
N ALA A 77 -3.30 12.65 11.01
CA ALA A 77 -2.90 12.62 9.61
C ALA A 77 -2.86 11.19 9.06
N LEU A 78 -2.34 10.24 9.84
CA LEU A 78 -2.31 8.83 9.44
C LEU A 78 -3.70 8.20 9.41
N ILE A 79 -4.56 8.49 10.38
CA ILE A 79 -5.94 7.99 10.40
C ILE A 79 -6.68 8.50 9.16
N ASP A 80 -6.65 9.82 8.92
CA ASP A 80 -7.32 10.42 7.77
C ASP A 80 -6.81 9.83 6.46
N GLU A 81 -5.49 9.71 6.27
CA GLU A 81 -4.90 9.07 5.10
C GLU A 81 -5.37 7.60 4.95
N THR A 82 -5.41 6.84 6.06
CA THR A 82 -5.83 5.43 6.05
C THR A 82 -7.28 5.28 5.62
N VAL A 83 -8.16 6.16 6.10
CA VAL A 83 -9.58 6.16 5.76
C VAL A 83 -9.81 6.66 4.33
N LEU A 84 -9.17 7.77 3.95
CA LEU A 84 -9.34 8.42 2.64
C LEU A 84 -8.86 7.56 1.47
N TYR A 85 -7.83 6.75 1.69
CA TYR A 85 -7.32 5.80 0.70
C TYR A 85 -7.82 4.35 0.92
N GLY A 86 -8.73 4.15 1.86
CA GLY A 86 -9.44 2.90 2.08
C GLY A 86 -10.68 2.81 1.19
N ASP A 87 -10.99 1.60 0.74
CA ASP A 87 -12.30 1.30 0.14
C ASP A 87 -13.27 0.91 1.25
N TRP A 88 -14.28 1.73 1.50
CA TRP A 88 -15.30 1.48 2.52
C TRP A 88 -16.59 2.29 2.28
N PRO A 89 -17.75 1.83 2.81
CA PRO A 89 -19.06 2.35 2.41
C PRO A 89 -19.34 3.81 2.73
N ALA A 90 -18.67 4.40 3.73
CA ALA A 90 -18.95 5.75 4.21
C ALA A 90 -17.83 6.76 3.91
N LEU A 91 -17.00 6.48 2.91
CA LEU A 91 -15.88 7.31 2.49
C LEU A 91 -16.29 8.76 2.19
N THR A 92 -17.42 8.97 1.50
CA THR A 92 -17.89 10.32 1.12
C THR A 92 -18.18 11.21 2.33
N PHE A 93 -18.70 10.64 3.42
CA PHE A 93 -18.94 11.40 4.65
C PHE A 93 -17.63 11.83 5.30
N TRP A 94 -16.64 10.93 5.34
CA TRP A 94 -15.32 11.25 5.87
C TRP A 94 -14.57 12.27 5.02
N GLN A 95 -14.70 12.21 3.69
CA GLN A 95 -14.13 13.22 2.78
C GLN A 95 -14.70 14.62 3.04
N ALA A 96 -15.98 14.71 3.40
CA ALA A 96 -16.62 15.98 3.71
C ALA A 96 -16.16 16.58 5.04
N CYS A 97 -15.83 15.74 6.04
CA CYS A 97 -15.39 16.17 7.36
C CYS A 97 -14.34 15.19 7.94
N PRO A 98 -13.08 15.24 7.47
CA PRO A 98 -11.99 14.44 8.04
C PRO A 98 -11.66 14.92 9.46
N LEU A 99 -10.93 14.10 10.22
CA LEU A 99 -10.57 14.44 11.61
C LEU A 99 -9.72 15.71 11.68
N GLU A 100 -8.80 15.90 10.74
CA GLU A 100 -8.01 17.12 10.64
C GLU A 100 -8.91 18.36 10.56
N PHE A 101 -9.92 18.33 9.68
CA PHE A 101 -10.85 19.44 9.54
C PHE A 101 -11.65 19.65 10.82
N HIS A 102 -12.13 18.58 11.45
CA HIS A 102 -12.84 18.68 12.71
C HIS A 102 -12.01 19.34 13.83
N LEU A 103 -10.74 18.97 13.96
CA LEU A 103 -9.87 19.42 15.04
C LEU A 103 -9.20 20.77 14.79
N TRP A 104 -8.80 21.04 13.55
CA TRP A 104 -8.01 22.23 13.18
C TRP A 104 -8.63 23.10 12.09
N GLN A 105 -9.77 22.71 11.52
CA GLN A 105 -10.43 23.42 10.41
C GLN A 105 -9.49 23.58 9.18
N THR A 106 -8.64 22.58 8.94
CA THR A 106 -7.71 22.51 7.82
C THR A 106 -7.91 21.22 7.00
N HIS A 107 -7.47 21.25 5.74
CA HIS A 107 -7.47 20.11 4.82
C HIS A 107 -6.08 19.90 4.20
N CYS A 108 -5.02 20.04 5.00
CA CYS A 108 -3.64 20.02 4.51
C CYS A 108 -2.76 19.00 5.22
N ALA A 109 -3.31 18.05 5.98
CA ALA A 109 -2.55 17.01 6.67
C ALA A 109 -1.62 16.25 5.74
N GLY A 110 -2.12 15.91 4.55
CA GLY A 110 -1.35 15.26 3.49
C GLY A 110 -0.04 16.00 3.19
N ASP A 111 -0.08 17.32 3.03
CA ASP A 111 1.06 18.13 2.62
C ASP A 111 1.89 18.66 3.80
N ARG A 112 1.23 18.91 4.93
CA ARG A 112 1.86 19.46 6.12
C ARG A 112 2.64 18.42 6.91
N PHE A 113 2.19 17.17 6.97
CA PHE A 113 2.94 16.13 7.70
C PHE A 113 4.35 15.88 7.13
N PRO A 114 4.56 15.75 5.80
CA PRO A 114 5.90 15.69 5.21
C PRO A 114 6.78 16.89 5.54
N VAL A 115 6.20 18.10 5.59
CA VAL A 115 6.92 19.31 6.02
C VAL A 115 7.35 19.18 7.48
N CYS A 116 6.47 18.73 8.38
CA CYS A 116 6.82 18.48 9.78
C CYS A 116 7.96 17.44 9.93
N VAL A 117 7.97 16.40 9.09
CA VAL A 117 9.06 15.42 9.04
C VAL A 117 10.37 16.09 8.65
N GLN A 118 10.37 16.91 7.60
CA GLN A 118 11.57 17.60 7.14
C GLN A 118 12.08 18.60 8.19
N THR A 119 11.20 19.41 8.77
CA THR A 119 11.56 20.35 9.85
C THR A 119 12.22 19.63 11.03
N LEU A 120 11.70 18.48 11.45
CA LEU A 120 12.30 17.69 12.52
C LEU A 120 13.72 17.25 12.17
N LEU A 121 13.95 16.79 10.93
CA LEU A 121 15.25 16.34 10.45
C LEU A 121 16.26 17.48 10.27
N ASP A 122 15.78 18.69 10.01
CA ASP A 122 16.59 19.90 9.87
C ASP A 122 16.97 20.48 11.25
N GLU A 123 16.03 20.57 12.18
CA GLU A 123 16.26 21.08 13.54
C GLU A 123 17.21 20.19 14.35
N ARG A 124 17.18 18.87 14.10
CA ARG A 124 18.01 17.86 14.76
C ARG A 124 18.02 17.92 16.29
N ASN A 125 16.91 18.36 16.89
CA ASN A 125 16.80 18.48 18.35
C ASN A 125 16.81 17.09 19.03
N PRO A 126 17.80 16.75 19.87
CA PRO A 126 17.89 15.44 20.52
C PRO A 126 16.67 15.05 21.37
N ALA A 127 15.86 16.01 21.83
CA ALA A 127 14.62 15.75 22.55
C ALA A 127 13.51 15.18 21.65
N SER A 128 13.60 15.35 20.33
CA SER A 128 12.59 14.92 19.35
C SER A 128 12.80 13.50 18.84
N ARG A 129 13.65 12.69 19.50
CA ARG A 129 13.95 11.30 19.07
C ARG A 129 12.72 10.41 19.04
N ASP A 130 11.89 10.48 20.07
CA ASP A 130 10.63 9.70 20.14
C ASP A 130 9.66 10.14 19.02
N LEU A 131 9.55 11.44 18.77
CA LEU A 131 8.72 11.98 17.69
C LEU A 131 9.21 11.55 16.30
N ALA A 132 10.52 11.53 16.07
CA ALA A 132 11.10 11.01 14.83
C ALA A 132 10.80 9.53 14.63
N ALA A 133 10.88 8.78 15.73
CA ALA A 133 10.57 7.37 15.75
C ALA A 133 9.08 7.15 15.43
N LEU A 134 8.17 8.01 15.92
CA LEU A 134 6.74 8.00 15.61
C LEU A 134 6.47 8.35 14.13
N TYR A 135 7.15 9.37 13.59
CA TYR A 135 7.03 9.73 12.18
C TYR A 135 7.47 8.60 11.26
N LEU A 136 8.54 7.87 11.64
CA LEU A 136 8.94 6.67 10.94
C LEU A 136 7.84 5.59 10.97
N ARG A 137 7.13 5.39 12.10
CA ARG A 137 5.96 4.47 12.13
C ARG A 137 4.90 4.91 11.12
N CYS A 138 4.54 6.19 11.07
CA CYS A 138 3.53 6.70 10.14
C CYS A 138 3.92 6.44 8.68
N LEU A 139 5.18 6.68 8.31
CA LEU A 139 5.70 6.42 6.96
C LEU A 139 5.70 4.92 6.62
N THR A 140 6.16 4.08 7.55
CA THR A 140 6.22 2.62 7.35
C THR A 140 4.83 1.97 7.28
N LEU A 141 3.83 2.55 7.96
CA LEU A 141 2.42 2.17 7.85
C LEU A 141 1.77 2.66 6.54
N GLY A 142 2.49 3.44 5.73
CA GLY A 142 2.14 3.75 4.35
C GLY A 142 1.59 5.16 4.13
N PHE A 143 1.80 6.09 5.07
CA PHE A 143 1.45 7.50 4.86
C PHE A 143 2.09 8.03 3.57
N GLY A 144 1.26 8.62 2.69
CA GLY A 144 1.69 9.21 1.43
C GLY A 144 2.10 8.22 0.32
N ALA A 145 2.17 6.91 0.61
CA ALA A 145 2.61 5.89 -0.34
C ALA A 145 1.61 5.62 -1.48
N ARG A 146 0.38 6.15 -1.38
CA ARG A 146 -0.69 6.03 -2.37
C ARG A 146 -0.94 7.32 -3.16
N ARG A 147 -0.22 8.40 -2.83
CA ARG A 147 -0.33 9.67 -3.53
C ARG A 147 0.37 9.61 -4.90
N SER A 148 -0.07 10.45 -5.83
CA SER A 148 0.47 10.52 -7.19
C SER A 148 1.91 11.04 -7.26
N ASP A 149 2.30 11.87 -6.29
CA ASP A 149 3.63 12.48 -6.16
C ASP A 149 4.62 11.61 -5.38
N PHE A 150 4.25 10.36 -5.05
CA PHE A 150 5.08 9.46 -4.26
C PHE A 150 6.40 9.13 -4.96
N ASN A 151 7.51 9.49 -4.32
CA ASN A 151 8.86 9.10 -4.73
C ASN A 151 9.42 8.02 -3.78
N PRO A 152 9.57 6.76 -4.24
CA PRO A 152 10.01 5.65 -3.39
C PRO A 152 11.46 5.80 -2.90
N LEU A 153 12.33 6.45 -3.68
CA LEU A 153 13.73 6.68 -3.28
C LEU A 153 13.81 7.74 -2.19
N ALA A 154 13.12 8.86 -2.37
CA ALA A 154 13.04 9.91 -1.36
C ALA A 154 12.42 9.37 -0.07
N HIS A 155 11.33 8.61 -0.16
CA HIS A 155 10.70 7.97 0.98
C HIS A 155 11.66 7.04 1.74
N LYS A 156 12.43 6.20 1.03
CA LYS A 156 13.42 5.32 1.67
C LYS A 156 14.51 6.12 2.39
N GLU A 157 14.99 7.20 1.77
CA GLU A 157 16.01 8.05 2.37
C GLU A 157 15.47 8.77 3.63
N THR A 158 14.27 9.34 3.58
CA THR A 158 13.61 9.94 4.75
C THR A 158 13.46 8.92 5.89
N CYS A 159 13.02 7.69 5.59
CA CYS A 159 12.92 6.62 6.58
C CYS A 159 14.29 6.28 7.20
N ARG A 160 15.36 6.24 6.40
CA ARG A 160 16.72 6.02 6.88
C ARG A 160 17.19 7.15 7.80
N MET A 161 16.96 8.41 7.41
CA MET A 161 17.32 9.58 8.21
C MET A 161 16.59 9.60 9.56
N LEU A 162 15.28 9.32 9.55
CA LEU A 162 14.48 9.21 10.77
C LEU A 162 14.94 8.08 11.67
N TRP A 163 15.27 6.90 11.10
CA TRP A 163 15.83 5.79 11.86
C TRP A 163 17.14 6.18 12.55
N HIS A 164 18.09 6.73 11.77
CA HIS A 164 19.39 7.13 12.29
C HIS A 164 19.23 8.18 13.41
N PHE A 165 18.35 9.16 13.22
CA PHE A 165 18.08 10.17 14.22
C PHE A 165 17.41 9.62 15.49
N ALA A 166 16.37 8.80 15.34
CA ALA A 166 15.63 8.21 16.46
C ALA A 166 16.50 7.28 17.31
N PHE A 167 17.24 6.38 16.66
CA PHE A 167 17.95 5.29 17.34
C PHE A 167 19.45 5.55 17.53
N GLN A 168 20.00 6.61 16.93
CA GLN A 168 21.43 6.94 16.95
C GLN A 168 22.31 5.80 16.42
N GLN A 169 21.77 5.03 15.47
CA GLN A 169 22.41 3.85 14.89
C GLN A 169 22.07 3.79 13.40
N ASP A 170 23.00 3.28 12.59
CA ASP A 170 22.71 3.04 11.18
C ASP A 170 21.68 1.92 11.02
N ALA A 171 20.80 2.07 10.02
CA ALA A 171 19.77 1.10 9.72
C ALA A 171 20.37 -0.13 9.05
N GLU A 172 20.83 -1.10 9.85
CA GLU A 172 21.24 -2.41 9.33
C GLU A 172 19.98 -3.25 8.99
N PRO A 173 19.91 -3.89 7.81
CA PRO A 173 18.71 -4.58 7.33
C PRO A 173 18.13 -5.64 8.27
N GLY A 174 18.96 -6.26 9.13
CA GLY A 174 18.55 -7.29 10.08
C GLY A 174 18.01 -6.78 11.43
N ASP A 175 18.35 -5.55 11.82
CA ASP A 175 17.98 -4.97 13.12
C ASP A 175 16.58 -4.34 13.12
N ILE A 176 16.10 -3.95 11.94
CA ILE A 176 14.79 -3.32 11.74
C ILE A 176 13.68 -4.28 12.19
N VAL A 177 13.67 -5.51 11.67
CA VAL A 177 12.66 -6.53 11.98
C VAL A 177 12.69 -6.88 13.47
N THR A 178 13.88 -7.12 14.02
CA THR A 178 14.09 -7.55 15.41
C THR A 178 13.62 -6.50 16.43
N ARG A 179 13.76 -5.19 16.14
CA ARG A 179 13.29 -4.13 17.05
C ARG A 179 11.83 -3.72 16.84
N LEU A 180 11.31 -3.85 15.62
CA LEU A 180 9.87 -3.77 15.38
C LEU A 180 9.16 -4.89 16.14
N ASP A 181 9.70 -6.12 16.13
CA ASP A 181 9.20 -7.26 16.92
C ASP A 181 9.35 -7.05 18.44
N ALA A 182 10.52 -6.57 18.89
CA ALA A 182 10.76 -6.38 20.33
C ALA A 182 9.92 -5.26 20.94
N SER A 183 9.47 -4.29 20.14
CA SER A 183 8.57 -3.21 20.57
C SER A 183 7.09 -3.61 20.43
N SER A 184 6.79 -4.68 19.68
CA SER A 184 5.44 -5.20 19.45
C SER A 184 5.11 -6.41 20.32
N LEU A 185 5.03 -6.22 21.64
CA LEU A 185 4.22 -7.12 22.50
C LEU A 185 2.70 -6.97 22.26
N GLY A 186 2.31 -6.58 21.05
CA GLY A 186 0.96 -6.63 20.51
C GLY A 186 0.99 -7.49 19.25
N SER A 187 -0.06 -8.30 19.04
CA SER A 187 -0.16 -9.20 17.90
C SER A 187 0.30 -8.52 16.61
N PRO A 188 1.18 -9.14 15.81
CA PRO A 188 1.64 -8.57 14.56
C PRO A 188 0.41 -8.19 13.76
N LEU A 189 0.29 -6.90 13.45
CA LEU A 189 -0.71 -6.43 12.51
C LEU A 189 -0.41 -7.16 11.20
N LEU A 190 -1.13 -8.25 10.96
CA LEU A 190 -1.22 -8.92 9.68
C LEU A 190 -1.95 -7.95 8.75
N LEU A 191 -1.28 -6.87 8.38
CA LEU A 191 -1.61 -6.15 7.17
C LEU A 191 -1.62 -7.21 6.07
N PRO A 192 -2.73 -7.36 5.33
CA PRO A 192 -2.74 -8.29 4.22
C PRO A 192 -1.51 -7.97 3.40
N PRO A 193 -0.63 -8.96 3.13
CA PRO A 193 0.61 -8.73 2.44
C PRO A 193 0.22 -7.95 1.18
N ARG A 194 0.69 -6.70 1.05
CA ARG A 194 0.59 -5.97 -0.21
C ARG A 194 1.46 -6.75 -1.18
N ARG A 195 0.84 -7.76 -1.76
CA ARG A 195 1.33 -8.45 -2.93
C ARG A 195 1.37 -7.35 -3.96
N ARG A 196 2.55 -6.74 -4.15
CA ARG A 196 2.90 -6.18 -5.44
C ARG A 196 2.66 -7.34 -6.39
N LEU A 197 1.50 -7.34 -7.05
CA LEU A 197 1.30 -8.19 -8.21
C LEU A 197 2.43 -7.78 -9.15
N PRO A 198 3.38 -8.68 -9.45
CA PRO A 198 4.32 -8.40 -10.52
C PRO A 198 3.47 -8.17 -11.77
N ASP A 199 3.76 -7.08 -12.49
CA ASP A 199 3.06 -6.61 -13.68
C ASP A 199 3.35 -7.53 -14.89
N ASN A 200 3.29 -8.85 -14.69
CA ASN A 200 3.62 -9.88 -15.67
C ASN A 200 2.38 -10.45 -16.37
N SER A 201 1.17 -10.23 -15.84
CA SER A 201 -0.08 -10.71 -16.45
C SER A 201 -0.36 -10.04 -17.80
N ARG A 202 -0.02 -8.75 -17.92
CA ARG A 202 -0.14 -8.00 -19.18
C ARG A 202 0.83 -8.52 -20.25
N LEU A 203 2.04 -8.91 -19.86
CA LEU A 203 3.04 -9.48 -20.77
C LEU A 203 2.64 -10.87 -21.26
N HIS A 204 2.10 -11.73 -20.38
CA HIS A 204 1.61 -13.05 -20.78
C HIS A 204 0.42 -12.96 -21.74
N LEU A 205 -0.49 -11.99 -21.55
CA LEU A 205 -1.62 -11.78 -22.45
C LEU A 205 -1.16 -11.34 -23.85
N ILE A 206 -0.21 -10.41 -23.93
CA ILE A 206 0.38 -9.99 -25.21
C ILE A 206 1.08 -11.17 -25.89
N ALA A 207 1.85 -11.97 -25.14
CA ALA A 207 2.54 -13.14 -25.69
C ALA A 207 1.56 -14.19 -26.27
N VAL A 208 0.44 -14.45 -25.59
CA VAL A 208 -0.60 -15.38 -26.08
C VAL A 208 -1.27 -14.86 -27.35
N VAL A 209 -1.58 -13.56 -27.41
CA VAL A 209 -2.18 -12.94 -28.61
C VAL A 209 -1.22 -13.03 -29.81
N VAL A 210 0.07 -12.74 -29.61
CA VAL A 210 1.09 -12.85 -30.67
C VAL A 210 1.23 -14.30 -31.13
N LEU A 211 1.26 -15.26 -30.21
CA LEU A 211 1.34 -16.69 -30.54
C LEU A 211 0.13 -17.15 -31.38
N LEU A 212 -1.08 -16.75 -31.00
CA LEU A 212 -2.30 -17.07 -31.75
C LEU A 212 -2.30 -16.44 -33.15
N ALA A 213 -1.83 -15.19 -33.29
CA ALA A 213 -1.70 -14.53 -34.58
C ALA A 213 -0.71 -15.26 -35.51
N LEU A 214 0.43 -15.72 -34.97
CA LEU A 214 1.40 -16.50 -35.74
C LEU A 214 0.86 -17.87 -36.16
N LEU A 215 0.12 -18.56 -35.30
CA LEU A 215 -0.53 -19.84 -35.63
C LEU A 215 -1.57 -19.67 -36.74
N LEU A 216 -2.39 -18.61 -36.69
CA LEU A 216 -3.36 -18.30 -37.75
C LEU A 216 -2.69 -17.99 -39.08
N LEU A 217 -1.59 -17.23 -39.06
CA LEU A 217 -0.81 -16.92 -40.26
C LEU A 217 -0.20 -18.19 -40.86
N SER A 218 0.33 -19.08 -40.01
CA SER A 218 0.86 -20.37 -40.41
C SER A 218 -0.22 -21.25 -41.07
N GLN A 219 -1.42 -21.34 -40.50
CA GLN A 219 -2.52 -22.10 -41.09
C GLN A 219 -2.96 -21.54 -42.46
N ARG A 220 -3.02 -20.21 -42.60
CA ARG A 220 -3.35 -19.59 -43.90
C ARG A 220 -2.30 -19.88 -44.97
N LEU A 221 -1.02 -19.87 -44.60
CA LEU A 221 0.05 -20.22 -45.53
C LEU A 221 -0.04 -21.68 -45.97
N TRP A 222 -0.36 -22.60 -45.06
CA TRP A 222 -0.53 -24.01 -45.39
C TRP A 222 -1.65 -24.23 -46.41
N LEU A 223 -2.84 -23.66 -46.16
CA LEU A 223 -3.96 -23.75 -47.09
C LEU A 223 -3.63 -23.13 -48.45
N SER A 224 -2.92 -22.00 -48.45
CA SER A 224 -2.50 -21.38 -49.71
C SER A 224 -1.51 -22.24 -50.51
N ILE A 225 -0.66 -23.02 -49.84
CA ILE A 225 0.27 -23.95 -50.52
C ILE A 225 -0.50 -25.15 -51.06
N GLU A 226 -1.48 -25.68 -50.32
CA GLU A 226 -2.37 -26.75 -50.79
C GLU A 226 -3.13 -26.35 -52.06
N ASP A 227 -3.71 -25.14 -52.08
CA ASP A 227 -4.37 -24.59 -53.27
C ASP A 227 -3.40 -24.41 -54.45
N ALA A 228 -2.15 -24.02 -54.18
CA ALA A 228 -1.13 -23.81 -55.21
C ALA A 228 -0.60 -25.13 -55.82
N ILE A 229 -0.57 -26.22 -55.05
CA ILE A 229 -0.11 -27.53 -55.55
C ILE A 229 -1.26 -28.27 -56.25
N GLY A 230 -2.52 -28.01 -55.89
CA GLY A 230 -3.70 -28.72 -56.40
C GLY A 230 -4.06 -28.50 -57.88
N VAL A 231 -3.43 -27.55 -58.59
CA VAL A 231 -3.90 -27.13 -59.93
C VAL A 231 -3.03 -27.60 -61.12
N ASP A 232 -1.72 -27.86 -61.00
CA ASP A 232 -0.89 -27.91 -62.24
C ASP A 232 0.14 -29.05 -62.42
N THR A 233 0.19 -30.11 -61.60
CA THR A 233 1.25 -31.14 -61.81
C THR A 233 0.80 -32.58 -61.64
N LEU A 234 0.04 -33.12 -62.60
CA LEU A 234 0.10 -34.56 -62.89
C LEU A 234 0.18 -34.79 -64.41
N PRO A 235 1.30 -35.33 -64.95
CA PRO A 235 1.36 -35.74 -66.34
C PRO A 235 0.49 -36.97 -66.58
N VAL A 236 -0.36 -36.90 -67.61
CA VAL A 236 -1.25 -37.99 -68.03
C VAL A 236 -0.43 -39.09 -68.71
N PHE A 237 -0.36 -40.27 -68.09
CA PHE A 237 0.19 -41.47 -68.73
C PHE A 237 -0.93 -42.25 -69.43
N PRO A 238 -0.86 -42.49 -70.75
CA PRO A 238 -1.85 -43.32 -71.43
C PRO A 238 -1.59 -44.80 -71.15
N VAL A 239 -2.54 -45.47 -70.49
CA VAL A 239 -2.56 -46.94 -70.33
C VAL A 239 -3.33 -47.55 -71.51
N SER A 240 -2.66 -48.43 -72.25
CA SER A 240 -3.21 -49.25 -73.33
C SER A 240 -4.18 -50.30 -72.79
N THR A 241 -5.40 -50.35 -73.33
CA THR A 241 -6.36 -51.42 -73.06
C THR A 241 -6.36 -52.44 -74.21
N PHE A 242 -5.94 -53.65 -73.87
CA PHE A 242 -5.93 -54.85 -74.69
C PHE A 242 -7.34 -55.48 -74.76
N CYS A 243 -7.60 -56.16 -75.88
CA CYS A 243 -8.87 -56.74 -76.35
C CYS A 243 -9.55 -57.80 -75.46
N GLY A 244 -10.85 -58.01 -75.70
CA GLY A 244 -11.36 -59.35 -76.03
C GLY A 244 -12.76 -59.77 -75.53
N GLY A 245 -13.65 -60.11 -76.48
CA GLY A 245 -14.76 -61.08 -76.35
C GLY A 245 -16.10 -60.48 -75.90
N GLU A 246 -17.06 -60.17 -76.76
CA GLU A 246 -17.89 -61.03 -77.64
C GLU A 246 -18.79 -62.04 -76.88
N LYS A 247 -20.10 -61.75 -76.84
CA LYS A 247 -21.19 -62.54 -77.46
C LYS A 247 -22.57 -62.11 -76.94
N SER A 248 -23.41 -61.61 -77.84
CA SER A 248 -24.61 -62.32 -78.31
C SER A 248 -25.07 -61.73 -79.64
#